data_AF-A0A8S3DXZ5-F1
#
_entry.id   AF-A0A8S3DXZ5-F1
#
_cell.length_a   1.000
_cell.length_b   1.000
_cell.length_c   1.000
_cell.angle_alpha   90.00
_cell.angle_beta   90.00
_cell.angle_gamma   90.00
#
_symmetry.space_group_name_H-M   'P 1'
#
loop_
_entity.id
_entity.type
_entity.pdbx_description
1 polymer ?
#
loop_
_entity_poly.entity_id
_entity_poly.type
_entity_poly.pdbx_seq_one_letter_code
_entity_poly.pdbx_strand_id
1 'polypeptide(L)'
;YFYKHACSAHSFVRTGFVYAKILYGHNKYPVHVFGTHLQPNDYRGCYLYGEDKIREKQMHELNSFLQARNISSNELVFILGDFNINRYNVQQYENMLEILHVHGQYLHSSSIPFSWDSSFNAMTNSRHNNQLLDYVFLHKNHTPINTHWFNLITDRMASKQWRLLGENHSFYNTRNIPLIELSDHYPVISFFNVSRQQWSRRPSGVITYVKFMTADTNLPVIIVDRELRIGTSINQTGTLFILTNNGTPRRHRCLRSEQHILLIDANKPEFYLSNEKLFRMKFGKEHANRYLKIIQLDNLSNCIQTNSTIIFQSRLSTGYYYVNSQFSQLCSCTNDKKQVQRFRLIEVERKNVSWSTAYE
;
A
#
# COMPACT_ATOMS: atom_id res chain seq x y z
N TYR A 1 1.17 28.62 -11.62
CA TYR A 1 1.68 29.70 -10.76
C TYR A 1 2.90 29.16 -10.05
N PHE A 2 4.01 29.90 -10.00
CA PHE A 2 5.21 29.47 -9.26
C PHE A 2 5.28 30.22 -7.95
N TYR A 3 5.57 29.49 -6.86
CA TYR A 3 5.71 30.11 -5.55
C TYR A 3 6.94 31.00 -5.48
N LYS A 4 6.84 32.11 -4.74
CA LYS A 4 7.96 33.02 -4.51
C LYS A 4 8.94 32.50 -3.47
N HIS A 5 8.49 31.56 -2.64
CA HIS A 5 9.26 31.05 -1.51
C HIS A 5 9.47 29.54 -1.62
N ALA A 6 10.72 29.11 -1.52
CA ALA A 6 11.18 27.72 -1.40
C ALA A 6 12.55 27.72 -0.70
N CYS A 7 12.99 26.59 -0.15
CA CYS A 7 14.30 26.44 0.48
C CYS A 7 15.02 25.15 0.07
N SER A 8 16.32 25.08 0.36
CA SER A 8 17.18 23.93 0.04
C SER A 8 17.12 23.53 -1.44
N ALA A 9 17.20 22.24 -1.76
CA ALA A 9 17.05 21.67 -3.09
C ALA A 9 15.77 22.15 -3.80
N HIS A 10 14.72 22.52 -3.05
CA HIS A 10 13.47 23.00 -3.62
C HIS A 10 13.56 24.42 -4.22
N SER A 11 14.63 25.16 -3.92
CA SER A 11 14.93 26.42 -4.61
C SER A 11 15.37 26.24 -6.07
N PHE A 12 15.84 25.04 -6.45
CA PHE A 12 16.28 24.74 -7.82
C PHE A 12 15.18 24.15 -8.71
N VAL A 13 13.99 23.92 -8.15
CA VAL A 13 12.83 23.42 -8.91
C VAL A 13 11.71 24.45 -8.88
N ARG A 14 10.96 24.54 -9.97
CA ARG A 14 9.84 25.46 -10.08
C ARG A 14 8.60 24.88 -9.39
N THR A 15 8.56 24.95 -8.06
CA THR A 15 7.39 24.58 -7.26
C THR A 15 6.29 25.63 -7.39
N GLY A 16 5.06 25.22 -7.13
CA GLY A 16 3.91 26.05 -7.41
C GLY A 16 2.63 25.25 -7.36
N PHE A 17 1.60 25.83 -7.95
CA PHE A 17 0.32 25.16 -8.16
C PHE A 17 -0.22 25.42 -9.57
N VAL A 18 -1.02 24.47 -10.03
CA VAL A 18 -1.75 24.53 -11.29
C VAL A 18 -3.22 24.76 -10.98
N TYR A 19 -3.84 25.69 -11.71
CA TYR A 19 -5.27 25.94 -11.64
C TYR A 19 -5.94 25.51 -12.94
N ALA A 20 -7.05 24.79 -12.83
CA ALA A 20 -7.91 24.44 -13.95
C ALA A 20 -9.38 24.73 -13.61
N LYS A 21 -10.12 25.24 -14.59
CA LYS A 21 -11.59 25.26 -14.59
C LYS A 21 -12.07 24.16 -15.53
N ILE A 22 -12.81 23.20 -14.98
CA ILE A 22 -13.35 22.04 -15.70
C ILE A 22 -14.86 22.24 -15.81
N LEU A 23 -15.42 22.07 -17.01
CA LEU A 23 -16.87 22.05 -17.23
C LEU A 23 -17.34 20.60 -17.20
N TYR A 24 -18.02 20.22 -16.13
CA TYR A 24 -18.38 18.82 -15.86
C TYR A 24 -19.82 18.50 -16.25
N GLY A 25 -19.99 17.35 -16.91
CA GLY A 25 -21.31 16.81 -17.29
C GLY A 25 -22.01 17.61 -18.39
N HIS A 26 -23.23 17.18 -18.72
CA HIS A 26 -24.03 17.80 -19.79
C HIS A 26 -24.40 19.26 -19.50
N ASN A 27 -24.64 19.59 -18.22
CA ASN A 27 -24.98 20.95 -17.78
C ASN A 27 -23.76 21.88 -17.70
N LYS A 28 -22.55 21.42 -18.10
CA LYS A 28 -21.30 22.18 -18.03
C LYS A 28 -21.05 22.80 -16.66
N TYR A 29 -21.34 22.05 -15.59
CA TYR A 29 -21.23 22.54 -14.23
C TYR A 29 -19.76 22.89 -13.92
N PRO A 30 -19.45 24.13 -13.48
CA PRO A 30 -18.07 24.54 -13.26
C PRO A 30 -17.44 23.91 -12.02
N VAL A 31 -16.26 23.32 -12.21
CA VAL A 31 -15.41 22.78 -11.14
C VAL A 31 -14.03 23.40 -11.25
N HIS A 32 -13.59 24.05 -10.18
CA HIS A 32 -12.28 24.68 -10.08
C HIS A 32 -11.36 23.78 -9.26
N VAL A 33 -10.17 23.51 -9.80
CA VAL A 33 -9.19 22.62 -9.16
C VAL A 33 -7.86 23.34 -9.07
N PHE A 34 -7.31 23.40 -7.87
CA PHE A 34 -5.97 23.89 -7.56
C PHE A 34 -5.11 22.70 -7.12
N GLY A 35 -4.22 22.24 -7.99
CA GLY A 35 -3.27 21.16 -7.70
C GLY A 35 -1.92 21.73 -7.26
N THR A 36 -1.44 21.39 -6.07
CA THR A 36 -0.18 21.91 -5.50
C THR A 36 0.73 20.80 -4.95
N HIS A 37 2.01 21.13 -4.77
CA HIS A 37 2.95 20.34 -3.96
C HIS A 37 3.79 21.34 -3.16
N LEU A 38 3.54 21.41 -1.85
CA LEU A 38 4.18 22.39 -0.96
C LEU A 38 5.59 21.97 -0.55
N GLN A 39 6.34 22.90 0.04
CA GLN A 39 7.69 22.68 0.55
C GLN A 39 7.77 21.45 1.48
N PRO A 40 8.55 20.41 1.14
CA PRO A 40 8.77 19.28 2.04
C PRO A 40 9.68 19.64 3.20
N ASN A 41 9.62 18.80 4.23
CA ASN A 41 10.54 18.88 5.36
C ASN A 41 11.97 18.61 4.87
N ASP A 42 12.88 19.54 5.11
CA ASP A 42 14.29 19.40 4.77
C ASP A 42 15.18 19.88 5.91
N TYR A 43 15.56 18.91 6.75
CA TYR A 43 16.43 19.08 7.90
C TYR A 43 17.85 19.56 7.56
N ARG A 44 18.23 19.63 6.27
CA ARG A 44 19.58 20.00 5.81
C ARG A 44 19.68 21.36 5.14
N GLY A 45 18.57 22.08 4.89
CA GLY A 45 18.66 23.28 4.05
C GLY A 45 17.60 24.37 4.21
N CYS A 46 16.75 24.30 5.23
CA CYS A 46 15.70 25.30 5.48
C CYS A 46 15.91 26.13 6.76
N TYR A 47 17.17 26.24 7.23
CA TYR A 47 17.55 26.82 8.52
C TYR A 47 17.13 28.29 8.77
N LEU A 48 17.01 29.11 7.72
CA LEU A 48 16.76 30.56 7.87
C LEU A 48 15.29 30.92 8.13
N TYR A 49 14.35 30.13 7.62
CA TYR A 49 12.92 30.46 7.68
C TYR A 49 12.08 29.35 8.33
N GLY A 50 12.58 28.11 8.38
CA GLY A 50 11.78 26.92 8.68
C GLY A 50 10.85 26.57 7.52
N GLU A 51 10.77 25.28 7.21
CA GLU A 51 9.90 24.72 6.18
C GLU A 51 8.42 25.07 6.42
N ASP A 52 7.98 25.12 7.69
CA ASP A 52 6.61 25.44 8.09
C ASP A 52 6.17 26.81 7.59
N LYS A 53 6.99 27.85 7.87
CA LYS A 53 6.68 29.22 7.45
C LYS A 53 6.71 29.38 5.94
N ILE A 54 7.50 28.58 5.24
CA ILE A 54 7.50 28.57 3.78
C ILE A 54 6.18 27.97 3.27
N ARG A 55 5.71 26.86 3.83
CA ARG A 55 4.40 26.29 3.49
C ARG A 55 3.28 27.30 3.75
N GLU A 56 3.30 28.01 4.88
CA GLU A 56 2.32 29.07 5.17
C GLU A 56 2.30 30.15 4.09
N LYS A 57 3.46 30.67 3.70
CA LYS A 57 3.56 31.67 2.61
C LYS A 57 3.04 31.12 1.29
N GLN A 58 3.39 29.88 0.93
CA GLN A 58 2.89 29.23 -0.28
C GLN A 58 1.36 29.06 -0.26
N MET A 59 0.79 28.69 0.89
CA MET A 59 -0.66 28.59 1.07
C MET A 59 -1.35 29.96 0.97
N HIS A 60 -0.75 31.03 1.53
CA HIS A 60 -1.25 32.39 1.34
C HIS A 60 -1.20 32.84 -0.12
N GLU A 61 -0.11 32.55 -0.85
CA GLU A 61 -0.01 32.85 -2.30
C GLU A 61 -1.12 32.14 -3.09
N LEU A 62 -1.41 30.87 -2.77
CA LEU A 62 -2.51 30.12 -3.39
C LEU A 62 -3.87 30.74 -3.05
N ASN A 63 -4.13 31.02 -1.76
CA ASN A 63 -5.41 31.60 -1.34
C ASN A 63 -5.63 33.00 -1.96
N SER A 64 -4.62 33.88 -1.96
CA SER A 64 -4.72 35.18 -2.63
C SER A 64 -5.07 35.05 -4.12
N PHE A 65 -4.48 34.07 -4.80
CA PHE A 65 -4.78 33.81 -6.21
C PHE A 65 -6.19 33.22 -6.43
N LEU A 66 -6.70 32.43 -5.48
CA LEU A 66 -8.08 31.95 -5.46
C LEU A 66 -9.04 33.14 -5.27
N GLN A 67 -8.84 33.97 -4.24
CA GLN A 67 -9.71 35.11 -3.95
C GLN A 67 -9.78 36.10 -5.12
N ALA A 68 -8.65 36.39 -5.78
CA ALA A 68 -8.59 37.30 -6.92
C ALA A 68 -9.44 36.87 -8.13
N ARG A 69 -9.91 35.61 -8.18
CA ARG A 69 -10.78 35.13 -9.26
C ARG A 69 -12.26 35.46 -9.06
N ASN A 70 -12.69 35.81 -7.84
CA ASN A 70 -14.09 36.02 -7.52
C ASN A 70 -14.98 34.86 -8.03
N ILE A 71 -14.58 33.62 -7.73
CA ILE A 71 -15.34 32.41 -8.11
C ILE A 71 -16.72 32.49 -7.45
N SER A 72 -17.77 32.11 -8.17
CA SER A 72 -19.13 32.12 -7.59
C SER A 72 -19.25 31.04 -6.51
N SER A 73 -19.94 31.35 -5.41
CA SER A 73 -20.21 30.37 -4.32
C SER A 73 -20.99 29.14 -4.78
N ASN A 74 -21.67 29.23 -5.92
CA ASN A 74 -22.40 28.12 -6.54
C ASN A 74 -21.52 27.20 -7.41
N GLU A 75 -20.26 27.57 -7.65
CA GLU A 75 -19.26 26.75 -8.36
C GLU A 75 -18.41 25.96 -7.35
N LEU A 76 -18.02 24.73 -7.69
CA LEU A 76 -17.19 23.87 -6.83
C LEU A 76 -15.73 24.30 -6.86
N VAL A 77 -15.07 24.30 -5.70
CA VAL A 77 -13.63 24.58 -5.59
C VAL A 77 -12.92 23.51 -4.76
N PHE A 78 -11.98 22.82 -5.40
CA PHE A 78 -11.07 21.85 -4.78
C PHE A 78 -9.65 22.40 -4.72
N ILE A 79 -8.98 22.15 -3.60
CA ILE A 79 -7.54 22.37 -3.42
C ILE A 79 -6.92 21.02 -3.06
N LEU A 80 -5.94 20.54 -3.81
CA LEU A 80 -5.46 19.17 -3.68
C LEU A 80 -3.96 19.02 -3.95
N GLY A 81 -3.39 17.93 -3.43
CA GLY A 81 -2.01 17.51 -3.68
C GLY A 81 -1.28 17.11 -2.40
N ASP A 82 0.04 17.15 -2.46
CA ASP A 82 0.92 16.91 -1.31
C ASP A 82 1.20 18.24 -0.60
N PHE A 83 0.65 18.39 0.60
CA PHE A 83 0.83 19.60 1.38
C PHE A 83 2.05 19.53 2.29
N ASN A 84 2.71 18.37 2.40
CA ASN A 84 3.83 18.16 3.31
C ASN A 84 3.56 18.56 4.77
N ILE A 85 2.28 18.56 5.17
CA ILE A 85 1.82 18.83 6.53
C ILE A 85 1.16 17.56 7.04
N ASN A 86 1.72 16.98 8.10
CA ASN A 86 1.19 15.76 8.68
C ASN A 86 -0.12 16.04 9.42
N ARG A 87 -1.20 15.33 9.10
CA ARG A 87 -2.51 15.47 9.79
C ARG A 87 -2.40 15.35 11.30
N TYR A 88 -1.48 14.50 11.77
CA TYR A 88 -1.28 14.24 13.19
C TYR A 88 -0.46 15.33 13.92
N ASN A 89 0.11 16.28 13.17
CA ASN A 89 0.57 17.55 13.75
C ASN A 89 -0.60 18.54 13.76
N VAL A 90 -1.41 18.46 14.83
CA VAL A 90 -2.69 19.18 14.95
C VAL A 90 -2.53 20.69 14.71
N GLN A 91 -1.49 21.32 15.28
CA GLN A 91 -1.30 22.76 15.15
C GLN A 91 -1.06 23.20 13.70
N GLN A 92 -0.19 22.53 12.97
CA GLN A 92 0.08 22.87 11.57
C GLN A 92 -1.09 22.52 10.67
N TYR A 93 -1.76 21.39 10.96
CA TYR A 93 -2.91 20.96 10.19
C TYR A 93 -4.07 21.95 10.30
N GLU A 94 -4.43 22.39 11.52
CA GLU A 94 -5.49 23.40 11.71
C GLU A 94 -5.12 24.75 11.07
N ASN A 95 -3.86 25.18 11.19
CA ASN A 95 -3.40 26.41 10.52
C ASN A 95 -3.54 26.32 8.99
N MET A 96 -3.22 25.17 8.39
CA MET A 96 -3.44 24.93 6.96
C MET A 96 -4.94 25.04 6.59
N LEU A 97 -5.85 24.47 7.39
CA LEU A 97 -7.28 24.55 7.13
C LEU A 97 -7.80 26.00 7.20
N GLU A 98 -7.26 26.79 8.12
CA GLU A 98 -7.58 28.21 8.29
C GLU A 98 -7.07 29.05 7.11
N ILE A 99 -5.77 28.98 6.79
CA ILE A 99 -5.15 29.77 5.71
C ILE A 99 -5.83 29.52 4.36
N LEU A 100 -6.18 28.27 4.07
CA LEU A 100 -6.82 27.87 2.81
C LEU A 100 -8.35 27.98 2.84
N HIS A 101 -8.94 28.24 4.01
CA HIS A 101 -10.39 28.29 4.24
C HIS A 101 -11.14 27.04 3.73
N VAL A 102 -10.62 25.86 4.08
CA VAL A 102 -11.11 24.56 3.63
C VAL A 102 -11.68 23.72 4.77
N HIS A 103 -12.56 22.78 4.44
CA HIS A 103 -13.01 21.76 5.40
C HIS A 103 -11.90 20.78 5.72
N GLY A 104 -11.84 20.33 6.98
CA GLY A 104 -10.96 19.23 7.38
C GLY A 104 -11.29 17.96 6.59
N GLN A 105 -10.25 17.23 6.16
CA GLN A 105 -10.42 16.02 5.38
C GLN A 105 -11.19 14.96 6.18
N TYR A 106 -12.28 14.44 5.62
CA TYR A 106 -13.03 13.32 6.18
C TYR A 106 -12.66 12.03 5.45
N LEU A 107 -12.06 11.06 6.15
CA LEU A 107 -11.63 9.79 5.57
C LEU A 107 -12.77 8.77 5.56
N HIS A 108 -12.96 8.10 4.43
CA HIS A 108 -13.85 6.95 4.30
C HIS A 108 -13.35 5.79 5.17
N SER A 109 -14.26 4.97 5.72
CA SER A 109 -13.94 3.85 6.63
C SER A 109 -13.03 2.77 6.04
N SER A 110 -12.90 2.73 4.71
CA SER A 110 -12.00 1.81 3.99
C SER A 110 -10.63 2.42 3.66
N SER A 111 -10.37 3.66 4.07
CA SER A 111 -9.09 4.33 3.86
C SER A 111 -8.00 3.69 4.71
N ILE A 112 -6.78 3.63 4.17
CA ILE A 112 -5.59 3.46 5.00
C ILE A 112 -5.32 4.77 5.76
N PRO A 113 -4.61 4.75 6.91
CA PRO A 113 -4.44 5.93 7.77
C PRO A 113 -3.38 6.93 7.28
N PHE A 114 -2.44 6.49 6.43
CA PHE A 114 -1.28 7.28 6.01
C PHE A 114 -1.19 7.31 4.48
N SER A 115 -0.87 8.48 3.93
CA SER A 115 -0.55 8.61 2.50
C SER A 115 0.93 8.36 2.23
N TRP A 116 1.80 8.61 3.20
CA TRP A 116 3.21 8.21 3.19
C TRP A 116 3.45 7.23 4.35
N ASP A 117 3.72 5.96 4.03
CA ASP A 117 3.71 4.88 5.03
C ASP A 117 4.96 4.01 4.89
N SER A 118 5.97 4.29 5.72
CA SER A 118 7.25 3.60 5.67
C SER A 118 7.22 2.19 6.21
N SER A 119 6.14 1.82 6.90
CA SER A 119 5.94 0.46 7.42
C SER A 119 5.56 -0.53 6.31
N PHE A 120 5.03 -0.04 5.18
CA PHE A 120 4.45 -0.90 4.14
C PHE A 120 4.89 -0.55 2.72
N ASN A 121 5.26 0.71 2.45
CA ASN A 121 5.65 1.14 1.12
C ASN A 121 7.16 1.00 0.93
N ALA A 122 7.56 0.01 0.12
CA ALA A 122 8.96 -0.30 -0.15
C ALA A 122 9.77 0.81 -0.86
N MET A 123 9.11 1.82 -1.42
CA MET A 123 9.76 2.98 -2.05
C MET A 123 10.06 4.12 -1.08
N THR A 124 9.52 4.07 0.14
CA THR A 124 9.85 5.03 1.19
C THR A 124 11.20 4.72 1.84
N ASN A 125 11.74 5.70 2.57
CA ASN A 125 12.92 5.50 3.40
C ASN A 125 12.50 5.35 4.87
N SER A 126 13.00 4.31 5.54
CA SER A 126 12.67 3.92 6.92
C SER A 126 13.13 4.90 8.02
N ARG A 127 13.48 6.15 7.68
CA ARG A 127 14.01 7.14 8.63
C ARG A 127 12.96 8.09 9.21
N HIS A 128 11.72 8.04 8.71
CA HIS A 128 10.64 8.90 9.18
C HIS A 128 9.42 8.05 9.57
N ASN A 129 8.69 8.54 10.58
CA ASN A 129 7.41 7.97 11.01
C ASN A 129 6.37 8.11 9.90
N ASN A 130 5.38 7.22 9.87
CA ASN A 130 4.28 7.29 8.90
C ASN A 130 3.52 8.63 8.99
N GLN A 131 3.11 9.18 7.84
CA GLN A 131 2.52 10.50 7.74
C GLN A 131 1.31 10.50 6.80
N LEU A 132 0.35 11.37 7.11
CA LEU A 132 -0.71 11.73 6.17
C LEU A 132 -0.43 13.13 5.67
N LEU A 133 0.01 13.24 4.42
CA LEU A 133 0.53 14.46 3.80
C LEU A 133 -0.29 14.90 2.57
N ASP A 134 -1.02 13.96 1.97
CA ASP A 134 -1.76 14.16 0.74
C ASP A 134 -3.24 14.38 1.02
N TYR A 135 -3.78 15.42 0.41
CA TYR A 135 -5.15 15.84 0.66
C TYR A 135 -5.84 16.23 -0.63
N VAL A 136 -7.15 15.96 -0.68
CA VAL A 136 -8.08 16.73 -1.48
C VAL A 136 -8.92 17.47 -0.46
N PHE A 137 -9.08 18.78 -0.63
CA PHE A 137 -9.86 19.66 0.23
C PHE A 137 -10.99 20.33 -0.55
N LEU A 138 -12.13 20.51 0.11
CA LEU A 138 -13.26 21.29 -0.38
C LEU A 138 -13.25 22.67 0.29
N HIS A 139 -13.31 23.74 -0.50
CA HIS A 139 -13.33 25.10 0.03
C HIS A 139 -14.68 25.42 0.71
N LYS A 140 -14.64 26.05 1.88
CA LYS A 140 -15.82 26.27 2.74
C LYS A 140 -16.92 27.08 2.05
N ASN A 141 -16.55 28.13 1.31
CA ASN A 141 -17.52 29.00 0.61
C ASN A 141 -18.08 28.42 -0.71
N HIS A 142 -17.60 27.24 -1.12
CA HIS A 142 -17.95 26.59 -2.40
C HIS A 142 -18.48 25.17 -2.19
N THR A 143 -19.06 24.92 -1.01
CA THR A 143 -19.55 23.60 -0.61
C THR A 143 -21.00 23.40 -1.04
N PRO A 144 -21.35 22.32 -1.77
CA PRO A 144 -22.73 22.06 -2.13
C PRO A 144 -23.56 21.69 -0.90
N ILE A 145 -24.77 22.25 -0.83
CA ILE A 145 -25.73 21.99 0.24
C ILE A 145 -26.15 20.51 0.22
N ASN A 146 -26.33 19.92 1.41
CA ASN A 146 -26.81 18.53 1.60
C ASN A 146 -25.96 17.44 0.93
N THR A 147 -24.66 17.67 0.78
CA THR A 147 -23.73 16.66 0.26
C THR A 147 -22.74 16.22 1.33
N HIS A 148 -22.45 14.92 1.37
CA HIS A 148 -21.37 14.39 2.20
C HIS A 148 -20.16 14.13 1.33
N TRP A 149 -19.00 14.60 1.77
CA TRP A 149 -17.75 14.54 1.04
C TRP A 149 -16.73 13.68 1.77
N PHE A 150 -16.03 12.82 1.03
CA PHE A 150 -15.09 11.85 1.57
C PHE A 150 -13.79 11.85 0.78
N ASN A 151 -12.73 11.44 1.47
CA ASN A 151 -11.45 11.06 0.90
C ASN A 151 -11.18 9.58 1.17
N LEU A 152 -10.55 8.90 0.23
CA LEU A 152 -10.11 7.52 0.34
C LEU A 152 -8.64 7.45 -0.07
N ILE A 153 -7.77 7.19 0.89
CA ILE A 153 -6.38 6.83 0.63
C ILE A 153 -6.37 5.35 0.28
N THR A 154 -5.90 5.03 -0.92
CA THR A 154 -5.98 3.68 -1.45
C THR A 154 -4.61 3.16 -1.84
N ASP A 155 -4.31 1.98 -1.30
CA ASP A 155 -3.14 1.22 -1.69
C ASP A 155 -3.41 0.49 -3.01
N ARG A 156 -3.00 1.13 -4.12
CA ARG A 156 -3.15 0.63 -5.49
C ARG A 156 -1.79 0.21 -6.05
N MET A 157 -1.78 -0.98 -6.60
CA MET A 157 -0.59 -1.63 -7.13
C MET A 157 -0.32 -1.27 -8.59
N ALA A 158 0.96 -1.23 -8.95
CA ALA A 158 1.42 -1.00 -10.31
C ALA A 158 1.21 -2.22 -11.22
N SER A 159 -0.05 -2.54 -11.56
CA SER A 159 -0.37 -3.79 -12.30
C SER A 159 0.02 -3.79 -13.80
N LYS A 160 0.23 -2.61 -14.43
CA LYS A 160 0.58 -2.52 -15.86
C LYS A 160 1.94 -1.89 -16.16
N GLN A 161 2.32 -0.81 -15.46
CA GLN A 161 3.50 0.00 -15.80
C GLN A 161 4.84 -0.76 -15.62
N TRP A 162 4.82 -1.82 -14.84
CA TRP A 162 6.03 -2.50 -14.39
C TRP A 162 6.47 -3.62 -15.36
N ARG A 163 5.74 -3.81 -16.47
CA ARG A 163 5.99 -4.86 -17.48
C ARG A 163 7.46 -4.95 -17.90
N LEU A 164 8.15 -3.85 -18.17
CA LEU A 164 9.53 -3.83 -18.70
C LEU A 164 10.59 -4.11 -17.61
N LEU A 165 10.44 -3.58 -16.39
CA LEU A 165 11.35 -3.87 -15.27
C LEU A 165 11.27 -5.34 -14.83
N GLY A 166 10.13 -5.99 -15.06
CA GLY A 166 9.92 -7.40 -14.77
C GLY A 166 10.61 -8.37 -15.71
N GLU A 167 10.99 -7.93 -16.90
CA GLU A 167 11.83 -8.72 -17.83
C GLU A 167 13.29 -8.75 -17.38
N ASN A 168 13.77 -7.67 -16.74
CA ASN A 168 15.13 -7.55 -16.21
C ASN A 168 15.23 -7.85 -14.70
N HIS A 169 14.18 -8.40 -14.09
CA HIS A 169 14.16 -8.82 -12.68
C HIS A 169 14.41 -7.68 -11.64
N SER A 170 14.32 -6.41 -12.03
CA SER A 170 14.69 -5.24 -11.21
C SER A 170 13.57 -4.70 -10.30
N PHE A 171 12.67 -5.55 -9.81
CA PHE A 171 11.55 -5.16 -8.95
C PHE A 171 11.90 -5.08 -7.46
N TYR A 172 13.17 -4.90 -7.12
CA TYR A 172 13.64 -4.90 -5.74
C TYR A 172 14.54 -3.69 -5.55
N ASN A 173 14.47 -3.08 -4.36
CA ASN A 173 15.45 -2.08 -3.99
C ASN A 173 16.78 -2.75 -3.57
N THR A 174 17.78 -1.94 -3.26
CA THR A 174 19.11 -2.39 -2.82
C THR A 174 19.10 -3.23 -1.52
N ARG A 175 17.97 -3.24 -0.79
CA ARG A 175 17.76 -4.05 0.43
C ARG A 175 17.00 -5.35 0.14
N ASN A 176 16.82 -5.73 -1.13
CA ASN A 176 16.02 -6.88 -1.56
C ASN A 176 14.53 -6.79 -1.19
N ILE A 177 13.96 -5.59 -1.02
CA ILE A 177 12.53 -5.42 -0.71
C ILE A 177 11.75 -5.29 -2.03
N PRO A 178 10.61 -5.99 -2.23
CA PRO A 178 9.85 -5.90 -3.47
C PRO A 178 9.25 -4.51 -3.63
N LEU A 179 9.62 -3.83 -4.71
CA LEU A 179 8.98 -2.61 -5.15
C LEU A 179 7.73 -3.00 -5.93
N ILE A 180 6.57 -2.67 -5.39
CA ILE A 180 5.26 -3.14 -5.89
C ILE A 180 4.23 -2.02 -5.96
N GLU A 181 4.59 -0.90 -5.37
CA GLU A 181 3.79 0.30 -5.26
C GLU A 181 3.92 1.17 -6.51
N LEU A 182 2.99 2.11 -6.69
CA LEU A 182 3.02 3.07 -7.80
C LEU A 182 3.96 4.25 -7.53
N SER A 183 4.07 4.64 -6.27
CA SER A 183 4.89 5.74 -5.75
C SER A 183 5.22 5.46 -4.28
N ASP A 184 6.11 6.22 -3.67
CA ASP A 184 6.34 6.24 -2.22
C ASP A 184 5.17 6.87 -1.43
N HIS A 185 4.30 7.61 -2.12
CA HIS A 185 3.00 8.07 -1.64
C HIS A 185 1.84 7.24 -2.19
N TYR A 186 0.82 6.99 -1.37
CA TYR A 186 -0.45 6.41 -1.78
C TYR A 186 -1.41 7.48 -2.31
N PRO A 187 -2.13 7.20 -3.40
CA PRO A 187 -3.07 8.14 -3.96
C PRO A 187 -4.29 8.37 -3.05
N VAL A 188 -4.77 9.61 -3.07
CA VAL A 188 -6.01 10.03 -2.41
C VAL A 188 -7.10 10.25 -3.45
N ILE A 189 -8.24 9.59 -3.26
CA ILE A 189 -9.42 9.73 -4.12
C ILE A 189 -10.50 10.46 -3.34
N SER A 190 -11.10 11.48 -3.96
CA SER A 190 -12.18 12.25 -3.35
C SER A 190 -13.50 12.07 -4.08
N PHE A 191 -14.60 12.00 -3.32
CA PHE A 191 -15.94 11.76 -3.87
C PHE A 191 -17.05 12.25 -2.93
N PHE A 192 -18.24 12.41 -3.49
CA PHE A 192 -19.46 12.73 -2.75
C PHE A 192 -20.37 11.50 -2.61
N ASN A 193 -21.10 11.42 -1.49
CA ASN A 193 -22.18 10.47 -1.20
C ASN A 193 -21.83 8.98 -1.40
N VAL A 194 -21.57 8.29 -0.28
CA VAL A 194 -21.09 6.88 -0.22
C VAL A 194 -21.99 5.88 -0.96
N SER A 195 -23.31 6.08 -0.98
CA SER A 195 -24.28 5.09 -1.44
C SER A 195 -24.14 4.67 -2.91
N ARG A 196 -23.42 5.44 -3.73
CA ARG A 196 -23.25 5.17 -5.16
C ARG A 196 -21.90 4.58 -5.54
N GLN A 197 -20.95 4.47 -4.61
CA GLN A 197 -19.57 4.11 -4.97
C GLN A 197 -19.14 2.83 -4.27
N GLN A 198 -19.33 1.70 -4.96
CA GLN A 198 -18.67 0.46 -4.60
C GLN A 198 -17.22 0.53 -5.04
N TRP A 199 -16.32 0.81 -4.10
CA TRP A 199 -14.91 0.62 -4.33
C TRP A 199 -14.64 -0.89 -4.36
N SER A 200 -14.14 -1.38 -5.49
CA SER A 200 -13.68 -2.77 -5.56
C SER A 200 -12.69 -3.00 -4.41
N ARG A 201 -13.04 -3.89 -3.48
CA ARG A 201 -12.05 -4.46 -2.56
C ARG A 201 -10.87 -4.95 -3.40
N ARG A 202 -9.66 -4.94 -2.84
CA ARG A 202 -8.51 -5.58 -3.50
C ARG A 202 -8.96 -6.98 -3.95
N PRO A 203 -8.87 -7.30 -5.26
CA PRO A 203 -9.16 -8.64 -5.70
C PRO A 203 -8.20 -9.60 -4.99
N SER A 204 -8.72 -10.71 -4.46
CA SER A 204 -7.89 -11.76 -3.89
C SER A 204 -6.88 -12.23 -4.95
N GLY A 205 -5.58 -12.22 -4.63
CA GLY A 205 -4.50 -12.59 -5.55
C GLY A 205 -3.71 -11.44 -6.18
N VAL A 206 -3.91 -10.19 -5.74
CA VAL A 206 -2.84 -9.17 -5.75
C VAL A 206 -1.84 -9.53 -4.64
N ILE A 207 -0.66 -8.89 -4.57
CA ILE A 207 0.14 -8.95 -3.33
C ILE A 207 -0.78 -8.77 -2.14
N THR A 208 -0.88 -9.85 -1.37
CA THR A 208 -1.84 -9.96 -0.29
C THR A 208 -1.11 -10.37 0.97
N TYR A 209 -1.60 -9.86 2.09
CA TYR A 209 -1.19 -10.30 3.40
C TYR A 209 -1.98 -11.55 3.74
N VAL A 210 -1.30 -12.65 4.00
CA VAL A 210 -1.94 -13.93 4.31
C VAL A 210 -1.31 -14.57 5.54
N LYS A 211 -2.13 -15.33 6.26
CA LYS A 211 -1.68 -16.33 7.22
C LYS A 211 -2.03 -17.71 6.69
N PHE A 212 -1.25 -18.71 7.05
CA PHE A 212 -1.58 -20.10 6.78
C PHE A 212 -1.90 -20.80 8.08
N MET A 213 -2.98 -21.58 8.07
CA MET A 213 -3.39 -22.46 9.16
C MET A 213 -3.38 -23.89 8.64
N THR A 214 -3.05 -24.89 9.44
CA THR A 214 -3.27 -26.29 9.05
C THR A 214 -4.76 -26.55 8.90
N ALA A 215 -5.16 -27.27 7.86
CA ALA A 215 -6.58 -27.49 7.57
C ALA A 215 -7.23 -28.50 8.54
N ASP A 216 -6.43 -29.42 9.08
CA ASP A 216 -6.80 -30.50 9.99
C ASP A 216 -6.84 -30.05 11.46
N THR A 217 -5.83 -29.28 11.89
CA THR A 217 -5.63 -28.94 13.30
C THR A 217 -5.85 -27.46 13.62
N ASN A 218 -6.06 -26.60 12.62
CA ASN A 218 -6.15 -25.13 12.77
C ASN A 218 -4.93 -24.53 13.50
N LEU A 219 -3.78 -25.17 13.42
CA LEU A 219 -2.55 -24.64 13.98
C LEU A 219 -1.94 -23.65 12.98
N PRO A 220 -1.46 -22.49 13.44
CA PRO A 220 -0.85 -21.50 12.56
C PRO A 220 0.49 -21.97 12.01
N VAL A 221 0.85 -21.49 10.83
CA VAL A 221 2.25 -21.55 10.35
C VAL A 221 3.02 -20.38 10.97
N ILE A 222 4.18 -20.69 11.54
CA ILE A 222 5.07 -19.73 12.20
C ILE A 222 6.49 -19.82 11.62
N ILE A 223 7.29 -18.78 11.80
CA ILE A 223 8.73 -18.77 11.49
C ILE A 223 9.53 -18.84 12.80
N VAL A 224 10.44 -19.82 12.91
CA VAL A 224 11.43 -19.95 14.00
C VAL A 224 12.79 -20.18 13.36
N ASP A 225 13.78 -19.33 13.66
CA ASP A 225 15.15 -19.42 13.09
C ASP A 225 15.21 -19.51 11.56
N ARG A 226 14.30 -18.76 10.91
CA ARG A 226 14.01 -18.74 9.48
C ARG A 226 13.31 -19.98 8.94
N GLU A 227 13.02 -20.99 9.74
CA GLU A 227 12.31 -22.20 9.32
C GLU A 227 10.81 -22.06 9.55
N LEU A 228 10.01 -22.48 8.57
CA LEU A 228 8.57 -22.56 8.72
C LEU A 228 8.21 -23.81 9.51
N ARG A 229 7.43 -23.61 10.56
CA ARG A 229 6.97 -24.66 11.46
C ARG A 229 5.47 -24.55 11.67
N ILE A 230 4.85 -25.64 12.07
CA ILE A 230 3.49 -25.65 12.61
C ILE A 230 3.55 -25.21 14.06
N GLY A 231 2.75 -24.22 14.41
CA GLY A 231 2.62 -23.72 15.78
C GLY A 231 2.10 -24.78 16.73
N THR A 232 2.28 -24.57 18.03
CA THR A 232 1.92 -25.55 19.06
C THR A 232 0.53 -25.31 19.66
N SER A 233 -0.09 -24.16 19.37
CA SER A 233 -1.40 -23.79 19.86
C SER A 233 -2.20 -23.00 18.82
N ILE A 234 -3.51 -23.22 18.77
CA ILE A 234 -4.44 -22.49 17.90
C ILE A 234 -4.50 -20.99 18.22
N ASN A 235 -4.16 -20.61 19.46
CA ASN A 235 -4.15 -19.22 19.92
C ASN A 235 -2.82 -18.53 19.63
N GLN A 236 -1.81 -19.26 19.14
CA GLN A 236 -0.54 -18.67 18.77
C GLN A 236 -0.73 -17.74 17.58
N THR A 237 -0.06 -16.58 17.59
CA THR A 237 -0.09 -15.67 16.46
C THR A 237 0.68 -16.26 15.28
N GLY A 238 -0.04 -16.63 14.22
CA GLY A 238 0.58 -17.09 12.97
C GLY A 238 1.35 -15.99 12.25
N THR A 239 2.41 -16.39 11.56
CA THR A 239 3.23 -15.50 10.74
C THR A 239 2.39 -14.88 9.63
N LEU A 240 2.55 -13.58 9.46
CA LEU A 240 2.01 -12.84 8.33
C LEU A 240 2.98 -12.92 7.16
N PHE A 241 2.47 -13.27 5.99
CA PHE A 241 3.25 -13.36 4.77
C PHE A 241 2.70 -12.43 3.70
N ILE A 242 3.58 -11.93 2.83
CA ILE A 242 3.18 -11.34 1.55
C ILE A 242 3.21 -12.46 0.51
N LEU A 243 2.08 -12.70 -0.13
CA LEU A 243 1.90 -13.71 -1.17
C LEU A 243 1.71 -13.05 -2.54
N THR A 244 2.47 -13.49 -3.54
CA THR A 244 2.33 -13.01 -4.93
C THR A 244 2.48 -14.13 -5.93
N ASN A 245 1.80 -14.03 -7.09
CA ASN A 245 1.99 -14.99 -8.18
C ASN A 245 3.24 -14.64 -9.01
N ASN A 246 4.16 -15.59 -9.09
CA ASN A 246 5.36 -15.55 -9.96
C ASN A 246 6.27 -14.32 -9.80
N GLY A 247 6.11 -13.52 -8.74
CA GLY A 247 6.89 -12.29 -8.51
C GLY A 247 6.83 -11.28 -9.66
N THR A 248 5.78 -11.31 -10.50
CA THR A 248 5.60 -10.38 -11.62
C THR A 248 4.21 -9.72 -11.53
N PRO A 249 4.12 -8.39 -11.49
CA PRO A 249 2.88 -7.60 -11.49
C PRO A 249 1.84 -7.90 -12.59
N ARG A 250 2.24 -8.68 -13.60
CA ARG A 250 1.51 -8.90 -14.84
C ARG A 250 0.18 -9.65 -14.68
N ARG A 251 -0.05 -10.40 -13.58
CA ARG A 251 -1.23 -11.29 -13.43
C ARG A 251 -1.90 -11.23 -12.04
N HIS A 252 -1.86 -10.06 -11.40
CA HIS A 252 -2.26 -9.86 -10.01
C HIS A 252 -3.76 -9.76 -9.72
N ARG A 253 -4.65 -10.16 -10.63
CA ARG A 253 -6.10 -10.02 -10.36
C ARG A 253 -6.73 -11.21 -9.66
N CYS A 254 -6.03 -12.34 -9.65
CA CYS A 254 -6.60 -13.65 -9.33
C CYS A 254 -5.46 -14.67 -9.20
N LEU A 255 -5.24 -15.18 -7.98
CA LEU A 255 -4.34 -16.31 -7.76
C LEU A 255 -5.09 -17.59 -8.12
N ARG A 256 -4.53 -18.41 -9.01
CA ARG A 256 -5.16 -19.67 -9.43
C ARG A 256 -4.38 -20.86 -8.91
N SER A 257 -5.08 -21.99 -8.77
CA SER A 257 -4.44 -23.28 -8.54
C SER A 257 -3.35 -23.56 -9.58
N GLU A 258 -2.30 -24.24 -9.15
CA GLU A 258 -1.11 -24.63 -9.90
C GLU A 258 -0.20 -23.48 -10.37
N GLN A 259 -0.47 -22.25 -9.92
CA GLN A 259 0.43 -21.13 -10.16
C GLN A 259 1.64 -21.16 -9.21
N HIS A 260 2.78 -20.74 -9.75
CA HIS A 260 3.96 -20.49 -8.93
C HIS A 260 3.76 -19.21 -8.12
N ILE A 261 4.19 -19.25 -6.87
CA ILE A 261 4.09 -18.16 -5.93
C ILE A 261 5.46 -17.77 -5.39
N LEU A 262 5.53 -16.55 -4.88
CA LEU A 262 6.59 -16.10 -3.99
C LEU A 262 5.93 -15.76 -2.66
N LEU A 263 6.50 -16.29 -1.59
CA LEU A 263 6.08 -16.01 -0.22
C LEU A 263 7.20 -15.27 0.50
N ILE A 264 6.85 -14.15 1.13
CA ILE A 264 7.79 -13.21 1.73
C ILE A 264 7.39 -13.08 3.19
N ASP A 265 8.38 -13.06 4.10
CA ASP A 265 8.12 -12.73 5.50
C ASP A 265 7.74 -11.27 5.54
N ALA A 266 6.51 -10.98 5.91
CA ALA A 266 6.04 -9.63 5.84
C ALA A 266 6.64 -8.76 6.97
N ASN A 267 7.13 -9.37 8.07
CA ASN A 267 7.86 -8.66 9.13
C ASN A 267 9.31 -8.37 8.74
N LYS A 268 9.87 -9.16 7.82
CA LYS A 268 11.25 -9.04 7.35
C LYS A 268 11.26 -9.22 5.82
N PRO A 269 10.81 -8.21 5.06
CA PRO A 269 10.52 -8.35 3.62
C PRO A 269 11.75 -8.62 2.74
N GLU A 270 12.96 -8.53 3.30
CA GLU A 270 14.20 -9.00 2.70
C GLU A 270 14.37 -10.53 2.71
N PHE A 271 13.49 -11.26 3.42
CA PHE A 271 13.48 -12.72 3.52
C PHE A 271 12.34 -13.36 2.70
N TYR A 272 12.73 -14.33 1.89
CA TYR A 272 11.88 -15.02 0.93
C TYR A 272 11.90 -16.52 1.17
N LEU A 273 10.78 -17.17 0.95
CA LEU A 273 10.67 -18.62 1.07
C LEU A 273 11.48 -19.33 -0.02
N SER A 274 12.38 -20.21 0.42
CA SER A 274 13.16 -21.07 -0.47
C SER A 274 12.41 -22.35 -0.83
N ASN A 275 12.79 -22.94 -1.96
CA ASN A 275 12.28 -24.22 -2.44
C ASN A 275 13.19 -25.41 -2.03
N GLU A 276 14.07 -25.21 -1.05
CA GLU A 276 14.97 -26.24 -0.52
C GLU A 276 14.18 -27.38 0.13
N LYS A 277 14.89 -28.47 0.48
CA LYS A 277 14.32 -29.62 1.19
C LYS A 277 13.56 -29.19 2.45
N LEU A 278 14.06 -28.18 3.16
CA LEU A 278 13.41 -27.59 4.32
C LEU A 278 12.66 -26.32 3.92
N PHE A 279 11.48 -26.13 4.50
CA PHE A 279 10.67 -24.95 4.23
C PHE A 279 11.24 -23.75 4.97
N ARG A 280 12.19 -23.03 4.36
CA ARG A 280 13.02 -22.03 5.03
C ARG A 280 13.05 -20.69 4.31
N MET A 281 13.05 -19.61 5.06
CA MET A 281 13.27 -18.25 4.60
C MET A 281 14.77 -17.97 4.35
N LYS A 282 15.08 -17.41 3.20
CA LYS A 282 16.43 -17.00 2.78
C LYS A 282 16.46 -15.50 2.52
N PHE A 283 17.56 -14.87 2.88
CA PHE A 283 17.79 -13.47 2.57
C PHE A 283 17.97 -13.32 1.06
N GLY A 284 17.31 -12.32 0.47
CA GLY A 284 17.42 -11.98 -0.95
C GLY A 284 16.64 -12.90 -1.88
N LYS A 285 15.99 -12.30 -2.89
CA LYS A 285 15.15 -13.05 -3.84
C LYS A 285 15.94 -13.99 -4.75
N GLU A 286 17.19 -13.68 -5.08
CA GLU A 286 17.98 -14.53 -5.98
C GLU A 286 18.17 -15.95 -5.44
N HIS A 287 18.10 -16.10 -4.11
CA HIS A 287 18.12 -17.38 -3.41
C HIS A 287 16.74 -18.05 -3.29
N ALA A 288 15.67 -17.32 -3.63
CA ALA A 288 14.29 -17.80 -3.66
C ALA A 288 13.85 -18.04 -5.11
N ASN A 289 14.06 -19.26 -5.57
CA ASN A 289 13.58 -19.68 -6.87
C ASN A 289 12.04 -19.71 -6.94
N ARG A 290 11.47 -19.33 -8.09
CA ARG A 290 10.01 -19.22 -8.37
C ARG A 290 9.32 -20.59 -8.51
N TYR A 291 9.67 -21.54 -7.65
CA TYR A 291 9.42 -22.97 -7.82
C TYR A 291 8.41 -23.55 -6.85
N LEU A 292 7.87 -22.73 -5.94
CA LEU A 292 6.78 -23.15 -5.07
C LEU A 292 5.44 -22.94 -5.80
N LYS A 293 4.72 -24.01 -6.09
CA LYS A 293 3.35 -23.93 -6.58
C LYS A 293 2.36 -24.02 -5.44
N ILE A 294 1.28 -23.25 -5.54
CA ILE A 294 0.09 -23.40 -4.70
C ILE A 294 -0.96 -24.22 -5.46
N ILE A 295 -1.53 -25.24 -4.83
CA ILE A 295 -2.55 -26.10 -5.45
C ILE A 295 -3.76 -26.13 -4.53
N GLN A 296 -4.91 -25.67 -5.04
CA GLN A 296 -6.19 -25.73 -4.33
C GLN A 296 -6.77 -27.14 -4.43
N LEU A 297 -7.28 -27.66 -3.31
CA LEU A 297 -7.86 -29.00 -3.19
C LEU A 297 -9.39 -28.98 -3.11
N ASP A 298 -9.96 -27.89 -2.61
CA ASP A 298 -11.40 -27.71 -2.48
C ASP A 298 -11.98 -26.91 -3.66
N ASN A 299 -13.21 -26.39 -3.50
CA ASN A 299 -14.01 -25.70 -4.51
C ASN A 299 -13.14 -24.94 -5.52
N LEU A 300 -12.96 -25.54 -6.71
CA LEU A 300 -12.07 -25.06 -7.77
C LEU A 300 -12.70 -23.82 -8.42
N SER A 301 -12.77 -22.75 -7.67
CA SER A 301 -13.16 -21.42 -8.13
C SER A 301 -12.11 -20.89 -9.09
N ASN A 302 -12.52 -19.93 -9.92
CA ASN A 302 -11.60 -19.27 -10.86
C ASN A 302 -10.41 -18.59 -10.16
N CYS A 303 -10.55 -18.21 -8.89
CA CYS A 303 -9.51 -17.65 -8.03
C CYS A 303 -9.53 -18.35 -6.67
N ILE A 304 -8.36 -18.64 -6.11
CA ILE A 304 -8.21 -19.06 -4.70
C ILE A 304 -8.76 -17.94 -3.81
N GLN A 305 -9.54 -18.31 -2.81
CA GLN A 305 -10.17 -17.37 -1.88
C GLN A 305 -9.62 -17.56 -0.46
N THR A 306 -9.96 -16.64 0.43
CA THR A 306 -9.78 -16.86 1.87
C THR A 306 -10.53 -18.13 2.29
N ASN A 307 -9.96 -18.89 3.21
CA ASN A 307 -10.37 -20.24 3.65
C ASN A 307 -10.22 -21.38 2.63
N SER A 308 -9.76 -21.13 1.39
CA SER A 308 -9.44 -22.21 0.46
C SER A 308 -8.41 -23.18 1.05
N THR A 309 -8.68 -24.47 0.90
CA THR A 309 -7.79 -25.57 1.28
C THR A 309 -6.77 -25.79 0.17
N ILE A 310 -5.49 -25.62 0.51
CA ILE A 310 -4.37 -25.63 -0.42
C ILE A 310 -3.27 -26.59 0.05
N ILE A 311 -2.38 -26.93 -0.89
CA ILE A 311 -1.09 -27.56 -0.62
C ILE A 311 0.01 -26.84 -1.39
N PHE A 312 1.25 -27.03 -0.94
CA PHE A 312 2.42 -26.51 -1.62
C PHE A 312 3.23 -27.62 -2.28
N GLN A 313 3.70 -27.35 -3.50
CA GLN A 313 4.58 -28.24 -4.25
C GLN A 313 5.88 -27.51 -4.62
N SER A 314 7.03 -28.12 -4.32
CA SER A 314 8.34 -27.65 -4.79
C SER A 314 8.64 -28.19 -6.19
N ARG A 315 9.37 -27.41 -7.00
CA ARG A 315 9.87 -27.80 -8.33
C ARG A 315 11.28 -28.41 -8.29
N LEU A 316 11.77 -28.90 -7.15
CA LEU A 316 12.87 -29.88 -7.18
C LEU A 316 12.47 -30.99 -8.17
N SER A 317 13.42 -31.51 -8.96
CA SER A 317 13.27 -32.24 -10.25
C SER A 317 12.21 -33.34 -10.38
N THR A 318 11.48 -33.66 -9.31
CA THR A 318 10.52 -34.76 -9.17
C THR A 318 9.15 -34.37 -8.58
N GLY A 319 8.88 -33.08 -8.27
CA GLY A 319 7.55 -32.60 -7.87
C GLY A 319 7.12 -32.86 -6.42
N TYR A 320 8.06 -32.83 -5.48
CA TYR A 320 7.83 -33.05 -4.05
C TYR A 320 6.84 -32.06 -3.40
N TYR A 321 6.05 -32.55 -2.45
CA TYR A 321 5.10 -31.82 -1.63
C TYR A 321 5.63 -31.59 -0.21
N TYR A 322 5.15 -30.50 0.42
CA TYR A 322 5.51 -30.18 1.80
C TYR A 322 4.69 -30.99 2.81
N VAL A 323 5.37 -31.69 3.72
CA VAL A 323 4.75 -32.43 4.83
C VAL A 323 5.26 -31.92 6.16
N ASN A 324 4.44 -32.08 7.18
CA ASN A 324 4.84 -31.90 8.56
C ASN A 324 5.70 -33.09 8.99
N SER A 325 6.96 -32.84 9.38
CA SER A 325 7.88 -33.88 9.86
C SER A 325 8.00 -33.86 11.39
N GLN A 326 8.83 -34.75 11.95
CA GLN A 326 9.19 -34.70 13.37
C GLN A 326 9.64 -33.28 13.76
N PHE A 327 9.19 -32.81 14.94
CA PHE A 327 9.42 -31.46 15.48
C PHE A 327 8.64 -30.31 14.81
N SER A 328 7.50 -30.58 14.18
CA SER A 328 6.63 -29.57 13.56
C SER A 328 7.26 -28.79 12.41
N GLN A 329 8.41 -29.22 11.92
CA GLN A 329 9.11 -28.58 10.81
C GLN A 329 8.52 -29.06 9.47
N LEU A 330 8.38 -28.14 8.51
CA LEU A 330 7.89 -28.50 7.17
C LEU A 330 9.05 -28.88 6.25
N CYS A 331 8.96 -30.04 5.59
CA CYS A 331 9.91 -30.47 4.56
C CYS A 331 9.26 -30.84 3.23
N SER A 332 9.93 -30.54 2.13
CA SER A 332 9.60 -31.05 0.79
C SER A 332 10.24 -32.42 0.60
N CYS A 333 9.54 -33.45 1.07
CA CYS A 333 10.15 -34.77 1.31
C CYS A 333 9.23 -35.95 0.95
N THR A 334 8.00 -35.69 0.46
CA THR A 334 7.12 -36.73 -0.13
C THR A 334 6.73 -36.40 -1.57
N ASN A 335 6.60 -37.40 -2.43
CA ASN A 335 5.95 -37.29 -3.73
C ASN A 335 4.48 -37.74 -3.67
N ASP A 336 4.01 -38.24 -2.53
CA ASP A 336 2.63 -38.68 -2.33
C ASP A 336 1.73 -37.51 -1.88
N LYS A 337 0.84 -37.09 -2.78
CA LYS A 337 -0.16 -36.05 -2.52
C LYS A 337 -1.12 -36.42 -1.38
N LYS A 338 -1.24 -37.70 -0.98
CA LYS A 338 -2.08 -38.10 0.16
C LYS A 338 -1.44 -37.82 1.52
N GLN A 339 -0.11 -37.76 1.59
CA GLN A 339 0.65 -37.54 2.82
C GLN A 339 0.93 -36.06 3.11
N VAL A 340 0.61 -35.18 2.17
CA VAL A 340 0.87 -33.72 2.21
C VAL A 340 0.18 -33.01 3.36
N GLN A 341 0.86 -32.02 3.95
CA GLN A 341 0.21 -31.10 4.88
C GLN A 341 -0.75 -30.18 4.12
N ARG A 342 -2.01 -30.16 4.55
CA ARG A 342 -3.04 -29.27 3.98
C ARG A 342 -3.09 -27.97 4.78
N PHE A 343 -3.23 -26.85 4.09
CA PHE A 343 -3.34 -25.53 4.71
C PHE A 343 -4.63 -24.84 4.30
N ARG A 344 -5.15 -23.98 5.17
CA ARG A 344 -6.12 -22.93 4.85
C ARG A 344 -5.38 -21.63 4.65
N LEU A 345 -5.65 -20.97 3.53
CA LEU A 345 -5.16 -19.63 3.26
C LEU A 345 -6.11 -18.61 3.90
N ILE A 346 -5.62 -17.78 4.81
CA ILE A 346 -6.40 -16.73 5.47
C ILE A 346 -5.91 -15.38 4.96
N GLU A 347 -6.75 -14.68 4.20
CA GLU A 347 -6.46 -13.32 3.76
C GLU A 347 -6.63 -12.33 4.92
N VAL A 348 -5.65 -11.43 5.10
CA VAL A 348 -5.62 -10.40 6.13
C VAL A 348 -5.76 -9.04 5.46
N GLU A 349 -6.83 -8.31 5.80
CA GLU A 349 -6.99 -6.94 5.30
C GLU A 349 -5.85 -6.05 5.82
N ARG A 350 -5.28 -5.20 4.96
CA ARG A 350 -4.15 -4.33 5.32
C ARG A 350 -4.40 -3.50 6.59
N LYS A 351 -5.63 -3.01 6.80
CA LYS A 351 -5.98 -2.24 7.99
C LYS A 351 -5.81 -3.02 9.32
N ASN A 352 -5.80 -4.36 9.23
CA ASN A 352 -5.62 -5.28 10.35
C ASN A 352 -4.19 -5.84 10.43
N VAL A 353 -3.28 -5.37 9.59
CA VAL A 353 -1.86 -5.72 9.66
C VAL A 353 -1.18 -4.82 10.67
N SER A 354 -0.75 -5.38 11.80
CA SER A 354 0.11 -4.70 12.76
C SER A 354 1.55 -5.13 12.52
N TRP A 355 2.43 -4.21 12.13
CA TRP A 355 3.87 -4.44 12.24
C TRP A 355 4.29 -4.04 13.64
N SER A 356 4.97 -4.95 14.35
CA SER A 356 5.85 -4.49 15.42
C SER A 356 6.86 -3.55 14.77
N THR A 357 6.93 -2.31 15.22
CA THR A 357 7.98 -1.35 14.84
C THR A 357 9.32 -1.90 15.34
N ALA A 358 9.88 -2.88 14.63
CA ALA A 358 11.22 -3.40 14.86
C ALA A 358 12.21 -2.53 14.10
N TYR A 359 12.23 -1.25 14.44
CA TYR A 359 13.29 -0.29 14.16
C TYR A 359 13.34 0.66 15.35
N GLU A 360 13.69 0.11 16.51
CA GLU A 360 14.43 0.84 17.54
C GLU A 360 15.91 0.46 17.42
#